data_AF-A0A9W5AY89-F1
#
_entry.id   AF-A0A9W5AY89-F1
#
_cell.length_a   1.000
_cell.length_b   1.000
_cell.length_c   1.000
_cell.angle_alpha   90.00
_cell.angle_beta   90.00
_cell.angle_gamma   90.00
#
_symmetry.space_group_name_H-M   'P 1'
#
loop_
_entity.id
_entity.type
_entity.pdbx_description
1 polymer ?
#
loop_
_entity_poly.entity_id
_entity_poly.type
_entity_poly.pdbx_seq_one_letter_code
_entity_poly.pdbx_strand_id
1 'polypeptide(L)'
;MVVAVGHFDCPFGEVGDRLWGRETWSWMPQQGTFSIQDTQTLFPGAFIYQADERVNFLGEWDWCSSSQMPRWASRILLEIVSVRVERLQDISEKDARAEGCPYPAEWAGRYIDRDETAKTWFATELNCANGQGSWDANPWVWAVEFKRVAADE
;
A
#
# COMPACT_ATOMS: atom_id res chain seq x y z
N MET A 1 6.12 -27.08 -30.83
CA MET A 1 5.56 -26.95 -29.47
C MET A 1 6.71 -26.62 -28.54
N VAL A 2 6.97 -25.33 -28.33
CA VAL A 2 8.01 -24.89 -27.39
C VAL A 2 7.30 -24.69 -26.06
N VAL A 3 7.40 -25.67 -25.18
CA VAL A 3 6.99 -25.52 -23.78
C VAL A 3 8.12 -24.77 -23.11
N ALA A 4 8.05 -23.45 -23.11
CA ALA A 4 8.88 -22.64 -22.24
C ALA A 4 8.29 -22.75 -20.83
N VAL A 5 8.86 -23.63 -19.99
CA VAL A 5 8.63 -23.58 -18.54
C VAL A 5 9.46 -22.43 -18.00
N GLY A 6 9.04 -21.20 -18.30
CA GLY A 6 9.50 -20.01 -17.58
C GLY A 6 8.60 -19.84 -16.37
N HIS A 7 9.14 -19.99 -15.17
CA HIS A 7 8.51 -19.51 -13.94
C HIS A 7 8.26 -18.01 -14.13
N PHE A 8 7.03 -17.62 -14.47
CA PHE A 8 6.62 -16.23 -14.38
C PHE A 8 6.35 -15.96 -12.90
N ASP A 9 7.42 -15.81 -12.13
CA ASP A 9 7.31 -15.53 -10.71
C ASP A 9 6.83 -14.09 -10.56
N CYS A 10 5.72 -13.94 -9.84
CA CYS A 10 5.20 -12.62 -9.50
C CYS A 10 6.26 -11.88 -8.68
N PRO A 11 6.61 -10.63 -9.02
CA PRO A 11 7.64 -9.88 -8.32
C PRO A 11 7.28 -9.58 -6.85
N PHE A 12 6.00 -9.76 -6.49
CA PHE A 12 5.49 -9.55 -5.15
C PHE A 12 5.49 -10.82 -4.28
N GLY A 13 5.78 -11.99 -4.86
CA GLY A 13 5.74 -13.28 -4.17
C GLY A 13 4.58 -14.17 -4.60
N GLU A 14 4.46 -15.31 -3.92
CA GLU A 14 3.46 -16.35 -4.19
C GLU A 14 2.29 -16.28 -3.20
N VAL A 15 1.23 -17.03 -3.49
CA VAL A 15 0.10 -17.17 -2.56
C VAL A 15 0.58 -17.79 -1.25
N GLY A 16 0.25 -17.13 -0.13
CA GLY A 16 0.71 -17.48 1.22
C GLY A 16 1.90 -16.65 1.70
N ASP A 17 2.59 -15.93 0.82
CA ASP A 17 3.66 -15.03 1.23
C ASP A 17 3.12 -13.84 2.05
N ARG A 18 3.97 -13.34 2.95
CA ARG A 18 3.63 -12.23 3.84
C ARG A 18 4.38 -10.96 3.44
N LEU A 19 3.62 -9.95 3.05
CA LEU A 19 4.08 -8.59 2.82
C LEU A 19 3.90 -7.75 4.08
N TRP A 20 4.74 -6.73 4.25
CA TRP A 20 4.63 -5.79 5.36
C TRP A 20 4.60 -4.36 4.83
N GLY A 21 3.71 -3.55 5.39
CA GLY A 21 3.57 -2.15 5.01
C GLY A 21 4.77 -1.35 5.47
N ARG A 22 5.24 -0.43 4.64
CA ARG A 22 6.30 0.53 4.95
C ARG A 22 5.73 1.93 5.00
N GLU A 23 5.92 2.63 6.11
CA GLU A 23 5.39 3.96 6.36
C GLU A 23 6.55 4.92 6.64
N THR A 24 6.38 6.20 6.30
CA THR A 24 7.30 7.25 6.77
C THR A 24 7.19 7.34 8.28
N TRP A 25 8.32 7.22 8.97
CA TRP A 25 8.35 6.99 10.41
C TRP A 25 9.38 7.89 11.09
N SER A 26 9.23 8.08 12.39
CA SER A 26 10.27 8.65 13.25
C SER A 26 10.23 7.95 14.61
N TRP A 27 11.25 8.22 15.43
CA TRP A 27 11.36 7.67 16.78
C TRP A 27 11.19 8.79 17.79
N MET A 28 10.18 8.67 18.65
CA MET A 28 9.97 9.56 19.77
C MET A 28 10.66 8.98 21.01
N PRO A 29 11.80 9.54 21.46
CA PRO A 29 12.40 9.12 22.70
C PRO A 29 11.52 9.51 23.90
N GLN A 30 11.45 8.65 24.92
CA GLN A 30 10.93 9.05 26.23
C GLN A 30 11.98 9.94 26.92
N GLN A 31 11.54 10.86 27.79
CA GLN A 31 12.43 11.82 28.45
C GLN A 31 13.64 11.13 29.09
N GLY A 32 14.85 11.56 28.71
CA GLY A 32 16.12 11.03 29.21
C GLY A 32 16.85 10.05 28.28
N THR A 33 16.28 9.71 27.12
CA THR A 33 16.88 8.77 26.14
C THR A 33 17.25 9.51 24.86
N PHE A 34 18.51 9.44 24.40
CA PHE A 34 19.02 10.30 23.32
C PHE A 34 19.68 9.56 22.14
N SER A 35 19.39 8.28 21.88
CA SER A 35 19.70 7.69 20.57
C SER A 35 18.98 6.36 20.31
N ILE A 36 18.76 6.05 19.03
CA ILE A 36 18.23 4.77 18.51
C ILE A 36 19.31 3.66 18.54
N GLN A 37 20.58 4.00 18.81
CA GLN A 37 21.71 3.07 18.68
C GLN A 37 21.80 2.05 19.83
N ASP A 38 21.19 2.34 20.97
CA ASP A 38 21.12 1.44 22.12
C ASP A 38 19.66 1.13 22.42
N THR A 39 19.16 -0.08 22.10
CA THR A 39 18.14 -0.84 22.86
C THR A 39 17.48 -1.93 21.99
N GLN A 40 18.11 -3.12 21.95
CA GLN A 40 17.36 -4.38 21.82
C GLN A 40 16.70 -4.80 23.15
N THR A 41 16.79 -3.96 24.18
CA THR A 41 16.40 -4.28 25.54
C THR A 41 15.75 -3.06 26.17
N LEU A 42 14.43 -3.15 26.43
CA LEU A 42 13.61 -2.25 27.24
C LEU A 42 13.30 -0.88 26.58
N PHE A 43 12.23 -0.78 25.78
CA PHE A 43 11.84 0.45 25.06
C PHE A 43 11.37 1.58 26.01
N PRO A 44 12.08 2.72 26.14
CA PRO A 44 11.54 3.96 26.70
C PRO A 44 11.40 4.94 25.53
N GLY A 45 10.51 4.63 24.58
CA GLY A 45 10.26 5.42 23.38
C GLY A 45 9.25 4.73 22.47
N ALA A 46 8.70 5.46 21.50
CA ALA A 46 7.66 4.96 20.61
C ALA A 46 7.95 5.31 19.14
N PHE A 47 7.59 4.40 18.23
CA PHE A 47 7.51 4.73 16.81
C PHE A 47 6.32 5.64 16.57
N ILE A 48 6.55 6.68 15.79
CA ILE A 48 5.52 7.56 15.28
C ILE A 48 5.50 7.48 13.76
N TYR A 49 4.32 7.58 13.17
CA TYR A 49 4.12 7.45 11.74
C TYR A 49 3.52 8.75 11.20
N GLN A 50 4.03 9.22 10.07
CA GLN A 50 3.58 10.49 9.48
C GLN A 50 2.09 10.48 9.12
N ALA A 51 1.55 9.31 8.83
CA ALA A 51 0.12 9.09 8.55
C ALA A 51 -0.78 9.28 9.79
N ASP A 52 -0.22 9.33 11.01
CA ASP A 52 -1.01 9.52 12.22
C ASP A 52 -1.28 11.02 12.43
N GLU A 53 -2.51 11.48 12.21
CA GLU A 53 -2.84 12.91 12.29
C GLU A 53 -2.45 13.58 13.63
N ARG A 54 -2.51 12.81 14.72
CA ARG A 54 -2.18 13.30 16.06
C ARG A 54 -0.71 13.67 16.21
N VAL A 55 0.21 12.99 15.51
CA VAL A 55 1.65 13.22 15.72
C VAL A 55 2.11 14.55 15.13
N ASN A 56 1.42 15.07 14.11
CA ASN A 56 1.70 16.38 13.54
C ASN A 56 1.42 17.54 14.51
N PHE A 57 0.58 17.33 15.53
CA PHE A 57 0.32 18.31 16.58
C PHE A 57 1.28 18.21 17.77
N LEU A 58 2.08 17.13 17.86
CA LEU A 58 2.95 16.86 19.00
C LEU A 58 4.33 17.51 18.88
N GLY A 59 4.71 18.00 17.69
CA GLY A 59 5.96 18.70 17.46
C GLY A 59 6.49 18.55 16.03
N GLU A 60 7.70 19.06 15.83
CA GLU A 60 8.49 18.78 14.63
C GLU A 60 9.29 17.49 14.81
N TRP A 61 9.36 16.69 13.75
CA TRP A 61 9.94 15.35 13.79
C TRP A 61 11.00 15.17 12.70
N ASP A 62 12.07 14.45 13.04
CA ASP A 62 13.05 13.98 12.07
C ASP A 62 12.51 12.75 11.35
N TRP A 63 11.83 12.96 10.22
CA TRP A 63 11.21 11.90 9.44
C TRP A 63 12.24 11.04 8.71
N CYS A 64 12.14 9.72 8.92
CA CYS A 64 12.84 8.70 8.17
C CYS A 64 11.96 8.17 7.03
N SER A 65 12.59 7.89 5.89
CA SER A 65 11.88 7.36 4.72
C SER A 65 11.31 5.96 5.00
N SER A 66 10.19 5.64 4.35
CA SER A 66 9.56 4.32 4.45
C SER A 66 10.50 3.17 4.02
N SER A 67 11.41 3.44 3.07
CA SER A 67 12.45 2.49 2.62
C SER A 67 13.43 2.09 3.72
N GLN A 68 13.65 2.95 4.73
CA GLN A 68 14.53 2.69 5.87
C GLN A 68 13.81 2.04 7.05
N MET A 69 12.50 1.82 6.96
CA MET A 69 11.71 1.26 8.05
C MET A 69 12.09 -0.20 8.30
N PRO A 70 12.46 -0.59 9.53
CA PRO A 70 12.76 -1.99 9.83
C PRO A 70 11.47 -2.82 9.95
N ARG A 71 11.57 -4.12 9.65
CA ARG A 71 10.40 -5.03 9.68
C ARG A 71 9.67 -5.02 11.01
N TRP A 72 10.40 -5.00 12.13
CA TRP A 72 9.83 -5.08 13.48
C TRP A 72 9.06 -3.82 13.89
N ALA A 73 9.25 -2.69 13.20
CA ALA A 73 8.48 -1.46 13.41
C ALA A 73 7.22 -1.37 12.52
N SER A 74 6.98 -2.35 11.64
CA SER A 74 5.80 -2.35 10.77
C SER A 74 4.55 -2.83 11.53
N ARG A 75 3.51 -2.01 11.51
CA ARG A 75 2.19 -2.30 12.10
C ARG A 75 1.19 -2.94 11.13
N ILE A 76 1.57 -3.12 9.86
CA ILE A 76 0.71 -3.66 8.81
C ILE A 76 1.34 -4.94 8.27
N LEU A 77 0.63 -6.06 8.43
CA LEU A 77 0.99 -7.35 7.85
C LEU A 77 -0.12 -7.79 6.89
N LEU A 78 0.28 -8.13 5.67
CA LEU A 78 -0.60 -8.54 4.59
C LEU A 78 -0.16 -9.94 4.12
N GLU A 79 -1.12 -10.84 3.94
CA GLU A 79 -0.87 -12.16 3.34
C GLU A 79 -1.44 -12.18 1.93
N ILE A 80 -0.65 -12.64 0.96
CA ILE A 80 -1.06 -12.78 -0.43
C ILE A 80 -2.05 -13.95 -0.53
N VAL A 81 -3.26 -13.68 -0.99
CA VAL A 81 -4.35 -14.66 -1.13
C VAL A 81 -4.50 -15.15 -2.56
N SER A 82 -4.20 -14.29 -3.54
CA SER A 82 -4.32 -14.64 -4.96
C SER A 82 -3.33 -13.83 -5.79
N VAL A 83 -2.75 -14.47 -6.79
CA VAL A 83 -1.87 -13.84 -7.78
C VAL A 83 -2.31 -14.32 -9.15
N ARG A 84 -2.61 -13.39 -10.05
CA ARG A 84 -3.01 -13.70 -11.42
C ARG A 84 -2.46 -12.67 -12.40
N VAL A 85 -2.27 -13.09 -13.65
CA VAL A 85 -1.93 -12.21 -14.76
C VAL A 85 -3.20 -11.91 -15.54
N GLU A 86 -3.56 -10.63 -15.66
CA GLU A 86 -4.72 -10.19 -16.43
C GLU A 86 -4.40 -8.95 -17.27
N ARG A 87 -5.25 -8.65 -18.25
CA ARG A 87 -5.16 -7.38 -18.96
C ARG A 87 -5.67 -6.28 -18.04
N LEU A 88 -5.02 -5.13 -18.05
CA LEU A 88 -5.38 -3.99 -17.23
C LEU A 88 -6.88 -3.61 -17.32
N GLN A 89 -7.45 -3.62 -18.52
CA GLN A 89 -8.85 -3.25 -18.72
C GLN A 89 -9.86 -4.35 -18.31
N ASP A 90 -9.38 -5.58 -18.09
CA ASP A 90 -10.19 -6.72 -17.64
C ASP A 90 -10.48 -6.68 -16.13
N ILE A 91 -9.90 -5.74 -15.39
CA ILE A 91 -10.21 -5.47 -13.97
C ILE A 91 -11.73 -5.45 -13.77
N SER A 92 -12.27 -5.96 -12.66
CA SER A 92 -13.72 -5.89 -12.41
C SER A 92 -14.10 -4.57 -11.70
N GLU A 93 -15.39 -4.18 -11.75
CA GLU A 93 -15.90 -3.04 -10.95
C GLU A 93 -15.69 -3.26 -9.44
N LYS A 94 -15.74 -4.52 -8.98
CA LYS A 94 -15.49 -4.87 -7.58
C LYS A 94 -14.02 -4.67 -7.22
N ASP A 95 -13.11 -5.07 -8.10
CA ASP A 95 -11.67 -4.94 -7.87
C ASP A 95 -11.26 -3.46 -7.94
N ALA A 96 -11.77 -2.71 -8.93
CA ALA A 96 -11.55 -1.26 -9.00
C ALA A 96 -12.06 -0.52 -7.74
N ARG A 97 -13.13 -1.02 -7.10
CA ARG A 97 -13.56 -0.50 -5.78
C ARG A 97 -12.61 -0.90 -4.65
N ALA A 98 -12.09 -2.13 -4.67
CA ALA A 98 -11.15 -2.60 -3.67
C ALA A 98 -9.81 -1.83 -3.71
N GLU A 99 -9.43 -1.29 -4.87
CA GLU A 99 -8.28 -0.38 -5.04
C GLU A 99 -8.45 0.99 -4.35
N GLY A 100 -9.64 1.27 -3.81
CA GLY A 100 -9.90 2.50 -3.06
C GLY A 100 -10.78 3.53 -3.78
N CYS A 101 -11.57 3.11 -4.79
CA CYS A 101 -12.57 3.98 -5.39
C CYS A 101 -13.51 4.52 -4.30
N PRO A 102 -13.62 5.85 -4.12
CA PRO A 102 -14.51 6.41 -3.11
C PRO A 102 -15.97 6.10 -3.43
N TYR A 103 -16.82 6.04 -2.41
CA TYR A 103 -18.25 5.89 -2.65
C TYR A 103 -18.83 7.16 -3.28
N PRO A 104 -19.90 7.06 -4.10
CA PRO A 104 -20.52 8.22 -4.72
C PRO A 104 -20.96 9.34 -3.75
N ALA A 105 -21.19 9.01 -2.47
CA ALA A 105 -21.51 9.98 -1.43
C ALA A 105 -20.26 10.70 -0.86
N GLU A 106 -19.08 10.09 -0.94
CA GLU A 106 -17.79 10.67 -0.49
C GLU A 106 -17.18 11.59 -1.55
N TRP A 107 -17.70 11.54 -2.78
CA TRP A 107 -17.38 12.44 -3.89
C TRP A 107 -18.09 13.81 -3.83
N ALA A 108 -18.63 14.22 -2.67
CA ALA A 108 -19.45 15.43 -2.45
C ALA A 108 -18.67 16.76 -2.59
N GLY A 109 -18.16 17.01 -3.79
CA GLY A 109 -17.43 18.22 -4.18
C GLY A 109 -17.02 18.26 -5.66
N ARG A 110 -17.03 17.12 -6.37
CA ARG A 110 -16.94 17.07 -7.85
C ARG A 110 -18.33 16.84 -8.41
N TYR A 111 -18.74 17.65 -9.38
CA TYR A 111 -19.90 17.34 -10.23
C TYR A 111 -19.54 16.08 -11.01
N ILE A 112 -20.17 14.97 -10.65
CA ILE A 112 -19.94 13.69 -11.32
C ILE A 112 -21.10 13.47 -12.26
N ASP A 113 -20.75 13.08 -13.48
CA ASP A 113 -21.74 12.52 -14.38
C ASP A 113 -22.27 11.22 -13.77
N ARG A 114 -23.56 10.95 -13.93
CA ARG A 114 -24.26 9.81 -13.30
C ARG A 114 -23.74 8.44 -13.78
N ASP A 115 -22.87 8.46 -14.77
CA ASP A 115 -22.33 7.32 -15.51
C ASP A 115 -20.87 6.98 -15.17
N GLU A 116 -20.21 7.70 -14.24
CA GLU A 116 -18.86 7.31 -13.79
C GLU A 116 -18.90 6.01 -12.98
N THR A 117 -18.14 5.01 -13.43
CA THR A 117 -18.00 3.71 -12.78
C THR A 117 -16.67 3.62 -12.01
N ALA A 118 -16.49 2.60 -11.17
CA ALA A 118 -15.22 2.44 -10.46
C ALA A 118 -14.06 2.19 -11.42
N LYS A 119 -14.33 1.56 -12.57
CA LYS A 119 -13.34 1.44 -13.65
C LYS A 119 -12.89 2.77 -14.22
N THR A 120 -13.80 3.71 -14.49
CA THR A 120 -13.43 4.99 -15.09
C THR A 120 -12.64 5.85 -14.10
N TRP A 121 -12.99 5.77 -12.81
CA TRP A 121 -12.18 6.36 -11.74
C TRP A 121 -10.77 5.73 -11.70
N PHE A 122 -10.68 4.40 -11.67
CA PHE A 122 -9.40 3.69 -11.62
C PHE A 122 -8.52 4.00 -12.85
N ALA A 123 -9.11 4.07 -14.04
CA ALA A 123 -8.43 4.46 -15.27
C ALA A 123 -7.82 5.88 -15.16
N THR A 124 -8.56 6.82 -14.56
CA THR A 124 -8.10 8.18 -14.33
C THR A 124 -6.92 8.21 -13.36
N GLU A 125 -7.05 7.56 -12.20
CA GLU A 125 -5.98 7.51 -11.19
C GLU A 125 -4.72 6.82 -11.73
N LEU A 126 -4.89 5.74 -12.49
CA LEU A 126 -3.77 5.04 -13.11
C LEU A 126 -3.03 5.93 -14.12
N ASN A 127 -3.75 6.67 -14.95
CA ASN A 127 -3.15 7.62 -15.89
C ASN A 127 -2.46 8.77 -15.14
N CYS A 128 -3.01 9.24 -14.03
CA CYS A 128 -2.36 10.26 -13.19
C CYS A 128 -1.05 9.75 -12.57
N ALA A 129 -1.02 8.49 -12.12
CA ALA A 129 0.17 7.91 -11.49
C ALA A 129 1.26 7.50 -12.49
N ASN A 130 0.89 6.93 -13.63
CA ASN A 130 1.82 6.32 -14.58
C ASN A 130 2.02 7.12 -15.88
N GLY A 131 1.26 8.19 -16.07
CA GLY A 131 1.29 9.03 -17.26
C GLY A 131 0.13 8.76 -18.22
N GLN A 132 -0.15 9.76 -19.06
CA GLN A 132 -1.28 9.72 -20.01
C GLN A 132 -1.15 8.53 -20.98
N GLY A 133 -2.26 7.81 -21.18
CA GLY A 133 -2.34 6.67 -22.10
C GLY A 133 -1.93 5.33 -21.49
N SER A 134 -1.59 5.29 -20.20
CA SER A 134 -1.30 4.05 -19.47
C SER A 134 -2.48 3.08 -19.47
N TRP A 135 -3.70 3.62 -19.34
CA TRP A 135 -4.93 2.84 -19.45
C TRP A 135 -5.17 2.28 -20.85
N ASP A 136 -4.97 3.11 -21.88
CA ASP A 136 -5.24 2.76 -23.28
C ASP A 136 -4.24 1.72 -23.82
N ALA A 137 -3.01 1.72 -23.30
CA ALA A 137 -2.00 0.72 -23.63
C ALA A 137 -2.43 -0.72 -23.27
N ASN A 138 -3.37 -0.87 -22.32
CA ASN A 138 -3.92 -2.13 -21.84
C ASN A 138 -2.86 -3.23 -21.63
N PRO A 139 -1.80 -2.97 -20.85
CA PRO A 139 -0.73 -3.94 -20.64
C PRO A 139 -1.21 -5.18 -19.86
N TRP A 140 -0.41 -6.23 -19.89
CA TRP A 140 -0.53 -7.33 -18.95
C TRP A 140 -0.02 -6.88 -17.58
N VAL A 141 -0.81 -7.10 -16.54
CA VAL A 141 -0.50 -6.71 -15.16
C VAL A 141 -0.64 -7.91 -14.23
N TRP A 142 0.07 -7.85 -13.11
CA TRP A 142 -0.13 -8.75 -11.99
C TRP A 142 -1.22 -8.19 -11.08
N ALA A 143 -2.35 -8.89 -10.99
CA ALA A 143 -3.36 -8.60 -9.99
C ALA A 143 -3.09 -9.45 -8.75
N VAL A 144 -2.81 -8.78 -7.63
CA VAL A 144 -2.45 -9.39 -6.35
C VAL A 144 -3.51 -9.05 -5.32
N GLU A 145 -4.19 -10.08 -4.81
CA GLU A 145 -5.15 -9.94 -3.72
C GLU A 145 -4.46 -10.28 -2.40
N PHE A 146 -4.69 -9.47 -1.37
CA PHE A 146 -4.15 -9.69 -0.05
C PHE A 146 -5.20 -9.50 1.04
N LYS A 147 -5.00 -10.17 2.17
CA LYS A 147 -5.78 -9.97 3.40
C LYS A 147 -4.88 -9.41 4.48
N ARG A 148 -5.43 -8.54 5.33
CA ARG A 148 -4.74 -8.07 6.54
C ARG A 148 -4.68 -9.21 7.55
N VAL A 149 -3.48 -9.48 8.07
CA VAL A 149 -3.26 -10.42 9.16
C VAL A 149 -3.26 -9.61 10.45
N ALA A 150 -4.14 -9.95 11.40
CA ALA A 150 -4.06 -9.40 12.74
C ALA A 150 -2.72 -9.83 13.35
N ALA A 151 -2.04 -8.93 14.06
CA ALA A 151 -0.91 -9.36 14.87
C ALA A 151 -1.46 -10.33 15.93
N ASP A 152 -0.98 -11.57 15.92
CA ASP A 152 -1.25 -12.52 17.00
C ASP A 152 -0.72 -11.86 18.30
N GLU A 153 -1.62 -11.62 19.27
CA GLU A 153 -1.26 -11.15 20.63
C GLU A 153 -0.45 -12.18 21.41
#